data_AF-A0AAI9LLI7-F1
#
_entry.id   AF-A0AAI9LLI7-F1
#
_cell.length_a   1.000
_cell.length_b   1.000
_cell.length_c   1.000
_cell.angle_alpha   90.00
_cell.angle_beta   90.00
_cell.angle_gamma   90.00
#
_symmetry.space_group_name_H-M   'P 1'
#
loop_
_entity.id
_entity.type
_entity.pdbx_description
1 polymer ?
#
loop_
_entity_poly.entity_id
_entity_poly.type
_entity_poly.pdbx_seq_one_letter_code
_entity_poly.pdbx_strand_id
1 'polypeptide(L)'
;MAYHTLLGREPQATRPGFSIPWFATVEVSMNGTTWQWSLVDKGVPVGALKQGFATEDEAKDDALTTLDGDEWESGKADLQRFHR
;
A
#
# COMPACT_ATOMS: atom_id res chain seq x y z
N MET A 1 -15.43 -0.13 0.45
CA MET A 1 -14.19 0.41 -0.12
C MET A 1 -13.41 1.07 0.98
N ALA A 2 -12.11 0.79 1.07
CA ALA A 2 -11.20 1.36 2.05
C ALA A 2 -9.89 1.74 1.36
N TYR A 3 -9.33 2.90 1.73
CA TYR A 3 -8.02 3.35 1.25
C TYR A 3 -6.98 3.05 2.32
N HIS A 4 -5.88 2.45 1.90
CA HIS A 4 -4.76 2.09 2.76
C HIS A 4 -3.47 2.68 2.18
N THR A 5 -2.60 3.17 3.05
CA THR A 5 -1.25 3.60 2.66
C THR A 5 -0.31 2.42 2.82
N LEU A 6 0.41 2.08 1.76
CA LEU A 6 1.47 1.10 1.73
C LEU A 6 2.82 1.82 1.79
N LEU A 7 3.72 1.32 2.62
CA LEU A 7 5.10 1.77 2.75
C LEU A 7 6.02 0.69 2.19
N GLY A 8 6.89 1.06 1.24
CA GLY A 8 7.99 0.23 0.80
C GLY A 8 9.32 0.95 0.92
N ARG A 9 10.42 0.21 0.84
CA ARG A 9 11.79 0.74 0.94
C ARG A 9 12.59 0.31 -0.26
N GLU A 10 12.95 1.25 -1.11
CA GLU A 10 13.82 0.99 -2.25
C GLU A 10 15.29 1.16 -1.83
N PRO A 11 16.19 0.21 -2.13
CA PRO A 11 17.61 0.36 -1.85
C PRO A 11 18.20 1.53 -2.64
N GLN A 12 18.93 2.41 -1.95
CA GLN A 12 19.57 3.56 -2.59
C GLN A 12 20.78 3.07 -3.39
N ALA A 13 20.69 3.15 -4.72
CA ALA A 13 21.72 2.67 -5.64
C ALA A 13 23.13 3.22 -5.35
N THR A 14 23.24 4.45 -4.85
CA THR A 14 24.52 5.11 -4.55
C THR A 14 25.06 4.84 -3.15
N ARG A 15 24.29 4.20 -2.26
CA ARG A 15 24.65 3.98 -0.85
C ARG A 15 24.19 2.59 -0.39
N PRO A 16 25.04 1.56 -0.54
CA PRO A 16 24.72 0.22 -0.07
C PRO A 16 24.37 0.21 1.43
N GLY A 17 23.27 -0.43 1.79
CA GLY A 17 22.75 -0.47 3.16
C GLY A 17 21.85 0.72 3.54
N PHE A 18 21.67 1.71 2.67
CA PHE A 18 20.64 2.74 2.79
C PHE A 18 19.43 2.40 1.92
N SER A 19 18.23 2.62 2.44
CA SER A 19 16.98 2.55 1.68
C SER A 19 16.19 3.84 1.83
N ILE A 20 15.43 4.17 0.79
CA ILE A 20 14.57 5.35 0.73
C ILE A 20 13.12 4.85 0.86
N PRO A 21 12.35 5.38 1.83
CA PRO A 21 10.94 5.02 1.94
C PRO A 21 10.16 5.65 0.79
N TRP A 22 9.23 4.89 0.23
CA TRP A 22 8.20 5.37 -0.69
C TRP A 22 6.82 4.97 -0.18
N PHE A 23 5.81 5.74 -0.58
CA PHE A 23 4.43 5.55 -0.16
C PHE A 23 3.52 5.40 -1.37
N ALA A 24 2.57 4.48 -1.28
CA ALA A 24 1.51 4.29 -2.28
C ALA A 24 0.15 4.23 -1.61
N THR A 25 -0.89 4.76 -2.26
CA THR A 25 -2.27 4.58 -1.81
C THR A 25 -2.90 3.43 -2.57
N VAL A 26 -3.42 2.44 -1.85
CA VAL A 26 -4.12 1.29 -2.42
C VAL A 26 -5.57 1.35 -1.95
N GLU A 27 -6.50 1.25 -2.90
CA GLU A 27 -7.89 0.99 -2.59
C GLU A 27 -8.11 -0.52 -2.51
N VAL A 28 -8.70 -0.98 -1.40
CA VAL A 28 -9.20 -2.34 -1.24
C VAL A 28 -10.73 -2.29 -1.17
N SER A 29 -11.39 -3.06 -2.02
CA SER A 29 -12.85 -3.04 -2.14
C SER A 29 -13.41 -4.43 -2.44
N MET A 30 -14.65 -4.65 -2.00
CA MET A 30 -15.40 -5.86 -2.33
C MET A 30 -16.23 -5.61 -3.59
N ASN A 31 -16.13 -6.50 -4.56
CA ASN A 31 -16.87 -6.47 -5.83
C ASN A 31 -17.72 -7.74 -5.95
N GLY A 32 -19.01 -7.63 -5.65
CA GLY A 32 -19.91 -8.77 -5.56
C GLY A 32 -19.54 -9.67 -4.37
N THR A 33 -18.97 -10.85 -4.66
CA THR A 33 -18.58 -11.85 -3.65
C THR A 33 -17.07 -11.98 -3.45
N THR A 34 -16.27 -11.23 -4.20
CA THR A 34 -14.81 -11.29 -4.13
C THR A 34 -14.22 -9.95 -3.74
N TRP A 35 -13.00 -9.98 -3.22
CA TRP A 35 -12.21 -8.81 -2.91
C TRP A 35 -11.28 -8.48 -4.09
N GLN A 36 -10.96 -7.19 -4.20
CA GLN A 36 -10.06 -6.64 -5.20
C GLN A 36 -9.24 -5.50 -4.59
N TRP A 37 -8.10 -5.19 -5.19
CA TRP A 37 -7.31 -4.02 -4.85
C TRP A 37 -6.86 -3.29 -6.12
N SER A 38 -6.70 -1.98 -6.01
CA SER A 38 -6.13 -1.14 -7.06
C SER A 38 -5.18 -0.09 -6.49
N LEU A 39 -4.10 0.19 -7.22
CA LEU A 39 -3.24 1.32 -6.91
C LEU A 39 -3.97 2.62 -7.30
N VAL A 40 -3.91 3.65 -6.45
CA VAL A 40 -4.66 4.89 -6.59
C VAL A 40 -3.73 6.10 -6.45
N ASP A 41 -3.86 7.06 -7.36
CA ASP A 41 -3.30 8.40 -7.23
C ASP A 41 -4.43 9.42 -7.18
N LYS A 42 -4.49 10.23 -6.12
CA LYS A 42 -5.50 11.30 -5.93
C LYS A 42 -6.95 10.84 -6.12
N GLY A 43 -7.27 9.61 -5.67
CA GLY A 43 -8.60 9.03 -5.78
C GLY A 43 -8.92 8.43 -7.16
N VAL A 44 -7.96 8.42 -8.08
CA VAL A 44 -8.09 7.80 -9.40
C VAL A 44 -7.26 6.52 -9.43
N PRO A 45 -7.83 5.36 -9.82
CA PRO A 45 -7.06 4.15 -10.04
C PRO A 45 -5.99 4.36 -11.10
N VAL A 46 -4.74 4.05 -10.77
CA VAL A 46 -3.59 4.16 -11.67
C VAL A 46 -2.86 2.83 -11.70
N GLY A 47 -2.78 2.21 -12.87
CA GLY A 47 -1.99 1.00 -13.06
C GLY A 47 -2.64 -0.27 -12.51
N ALA A 48 -1.99 -0.90 -11.52
CA ALA A 48 -2.28 -2.28 -11.12
C ALA A 48 -3.68 -2.43 -10.52
N LEU A 49 -4.44 -3.38 -11.07
CA LEU A 49 -5.74 -3.84 -10.57
C LEU A 49 -5.66 -5.37 -10.47
N LYS A 50 -6.01 -5.91 -9.30
CA LYS A 50 -6.13 -7.35 -9.07
C LYS A 50 -7.46 -7.64 -8.39
N GLN A 51 -8.06 -8.75 -8.75
CA GLN A 51 -9.40 -9.13 -8.32
C GLN A 51 -9.49 -10.64 -8.12
N GLY A 52 -10.51 -11.06 -7.36
CA GLY A 52 -10.83 -12.48 -7.18
C GLY A 52 -10.33 -13.08 -5.86
N PHE A 53 -10.00 -12.25 -4.88
CA PHE A 53 -9.59 -12.70 -3.55
C PHE A 53 -10.80 -13.10 -2.72
N ALA A 54 -10.64 -14.11 -1.84
CA ALA A 54 -11.73 -14.56 -0.98
C ALA A 54 -11.92 -13.64 0.22
N THR A 55 -10.86 -12.98 0.67
CA THR A 55 -10.86 -12.09 1.84
C THR A 55 -10.15 -10.76 1.56
N GLU A 56 -10.42 -9.76 2.41
CA GLU A 56 -9.73 -8.47 2.39
C GLU A 56 -8.23 -8.64 2.65
N ASP A 57 -7.86 -9.51 3.60
CA ASP A 57 -6.47 -9.76 3.98
C ASP A 57 -5.67 -10.38 2.82
N GLU A 58 -6.26 -11.33 2.08
CA GLU A 58 -5.63 -11.88 0.87
C GLU A 58 -5.37 -10.81 -0.20
N ALA A 59 -6.32 -9.90 -0.40
CA ALA A 59 -6.14 -8.78 -1.33
C ALA A 59 -5.01 -7.84 -0.88
N LYS A 60 -4.89 -7.61 0.43
CA LYS A 60 -3.82 -6.77 1.00
C LYS A 60 -2.45 -7.44 0.92
N ASP A 61 -2.36 -8.74 1.15
CA ASP A 61 -1.10 -9.48 1.05
C ASP A 61 -0.60 -9.56 -0.41
N ASP A 62 -1.51 -9.74 -1.37
CA ASP A 62 -1.18 -9.68 -2.80
C ASP A 62 -0.73 -8.28 -3.23
N ALA A 63 -1.37 -7.22 -2.71
CA ALA A 63 -0.95 -5.84 -2.99
C ALA A 63 0.45 -5.53 -2.44
N LEU A 64 0.77 -5.96 -1.21
CA LEU A 64 2.12 -5.86 -0.65
C LEU A 64 3.15 -6.54 -1.54
N THR A 65 2.89 -7.79 -1.90
CA THR A 65 3.81 -8.59 -2.71
C THR A 65 3.97 -8.01 -4.11
N THR A 66 2.88 -7.58 -4.74
CA THR A 66 2.89 -7.07 -6.12
C THR A 66 3.59 -5.71 -6.24
N LEU A 67 3.43 -4.85 -5.24
CA LEU A 67 4.02 -3.51 -5.24
C LEU A 67 5.40 -3.46 -4.60
N ASP A 68 5.95 -4.59 -4.15
CA ASP A 68 7.20 -4.66 -3.38
C ASP A 68 7.13 -3.79 -2.10
N GLY A 69 5.96 -3.81 -1.46
CA GLY A 69 5.70 -3.12 -0.21
C GLY A 69 6.22 -3.89 0.99
N ASP A 70 6.74 -3.17 1.99
CA ASP A 70 7.19 -3.78 3.24
C ASP A 70 6.04 -3.92 4.24
N GLU A 71 5.22 -2.87 4.37
CA GLU A 71 4.20 -2.79 5.42
C GLU A 71 3.04 -1.85 5.07
N TRP A 72 1.90 -2.07 5.72
CA TRP A 72 0.78 -1.13 5.71
C TRP A 72 0.96 -0.09 6.81
N GLU A 73 0.64 1.16 6.51
CA GLU A 73 0.60 2.21 7.54
C GLU A 73 -0.45 1.83 8.58
N SER A 74 0.00 1.46 9.78
CA SER A 74 -0.89 1.24 10.92
C SER A 74 -1.46 2.61 11.29
N GLY A 75 -2.78 2.77 11.16
CA GLY A 75 -3.50 4.01 11.43
C GLY A 75 -3.28 4.52 12.86
N LYS A 76 -2.16 5.19 13.08
CA LYS A 76 -1.91 6.13 14.16
C LYS A 76 -1.11 7.26 13.54
N ALA A 77 -1.82 8.37 13.35
CA ALA A 77 -1.21 9.67 13.24
C ALA A 77 -0.25 9.90 14.43
N ASP A 78 1.02 9.54 14.29
CA ASP A 78 2.11 10.01 15.15
C ASP A 78 2.63 11.35 14.62
N LEU A 79 1.68 12.24 14.28
CA LEU A 79 1.88 13.67 14.03
C LEU A 79 2.22 14.44 15.33
N GLN A 80 2.88 13.81 16.31
CA GLN A 80 3.29 14.42 17.58
C GLN A 80 4.80 14.38 17.86
N ARG A 81 5.68 14.36 16.84
CA ARG A 81 7.14 14.41 17.08
C ARG A 81 7.94 15.53 16.43
N PHE A 82 7.30 16.57 15.88
CA PHE A 82 8.01 17.77 15.44
C PHE A 82 7.42 19.05 16.04
N HIS A 83 7.51 19.15 17.37
CA HIS A 83 7.63 20.45 18.05
C HIS A 83 8.49 20.26 19.30
N ARG A 84 9.80 20.50 19.16
CA ARG A 84 10.62 21.02 20.24
C ARG A 84 11.75 21.87 19.68
#